data_AF-A0A7C2W9D4-F1
#
_entry.id   AF-A0A7C2W9D4-F1
#
_cell.length_a   1.000
_cell.length_b   1.000
_cell.length_c   1.000
_cell.angle_alpha   90.00
_cell.angle_beta   90.00
_cell.angle_gamma   90.00
#
_symmetry.space_group_name_H-M   'P 1'
#
loop_
_entity.id
_entity.type
_entity.pdbx_description
1 polymer ?
#
loop_
_entity_poly.entity_id
_entity_poly.type
_entity_poly.pdbx_seq_one_letter_code
_entity_poly.pdbx_strand_id
1 'polypeptide(L)'
;MEKELPKNQIMIRFYTLPPSDVDWPYILINANNPALGYIRKHRNAIKSVIVDSGIEIFRNPEVKDYPKGHIYKIVKLHNYLRRILPLSTITATIYYISS
;
A
#
# COMPACT_ATOMS: atom_id res chain seq x y z
N MET A 1 -35.00 -20.48 -3.25
CA MET A 1 -35.04 -19.53 -2.12
C MET A 1 -33.62 -19.01 -1.94
N GLU A 2 -33.29 -17.90 -2.60
CA GLU A 2 -31.99 -17.24 -2.43
C GLU A 2 -31.93 -16.66 -1.02
N LYS A 3 -30.92 -17.05 -0.24
CA LYS A 3 -30.67 -16.44 1.06
C LYS A 3 -30.11 -15.04 0.81
N GLU A 4 -30.87 -14.00 1.15
CA GLU A 4 -30.32 -12.64 1.25
C GLU A 4 -29.12 -12.66 2.20
N LEU A 5 -27.96 -12.19 1.72
CA LEU A 5 -26.78 -11.99 2.54
C LEU A 5 -27.05 -10.86 3.55
N PRO A 6 -26.64 -11.02 4.82
CA PRO A 6 -26.96 -10.06 5.88
C PRO A 6 -26.38 -8.67 5.58
N LYS A 7 -27.22 -7.64 5.77
CA LYS A 7 -27.01 -6.24 5.36
C LYS A 7 -25.75 -5.54 5.89
N ASN A 8 -25.02 -6.15 6.83
CA ASN A 8 -23.81 -5.61 7.44
C ASN A 8 -22.68 -6.66 7.51
N GLN A 9 -22.29 -7.22 6.37
CA GLN A 9 -21.14 -8.12 6.32
C GLN A 9 -19.83 -7.31 6.44
N ILE A 10 -19.07 -7.50 7.53
CA ILE A 10 -17.75 -6.91 7.69
C ILE A 10 -16.78 -7.66 6.77
N MET A 11 -16.32 -6.99 5.71
CA MET A 11 -15.30 -7.52 4.81
C MET A 11 -13.90 -7.25 5.37
N ILE A 12 -13.26 -8.28 5.92
CA ILE A 12 -11.87 -8.19 6.40
C ILE A 12 -10.90 -8.29 5.21
N ARG A 13 -9.90 -7.40 5.17
CA ARG A 13 -8.84 -7.39 4.14
C ARG A 13 -7.47 -7.56 4.80
N PHE A 14 -6.73 -8.56 4.37
CA PHE A 14 -5.37 -8.84 4.85
C PHE A 14 -4.33 -8.28 3.89
N TYR A 15 -3.76 -7.13 4.25
CA TYR A 15 -2.72 -6.46 3.46
C TYR A 15 -1.35 -7.02 3.78
N THR A 16 -0.60 -7.43 2.77
CA THR A 16 0.79 -7.92 2.91
C THR A 16 1.57 -7.78 1.61
N LEU A 17 2.89 -7.97 1.65
CA LEU A 17 3.70 -8.29 0.48
C LEU A 17 4.02 -9.78 0.54
N PRO A 18 3.34 -10.63 -0.24
CA PRO A 18 3.55 -12.07 -0.19
C PRO A 18 4.85 -12.46 -0.93
N PRO A 19 5.25 -13.75 -0.85
CA PRO A 19 6.30 -14.30 -1.71
C PRO A 19 6.06 -14.03 -3.20
N SER A 20 7.15 -13.94 -3.96
CA SER A 20 7.14 -13.45 -5.35
C SER A 20 6.40 -14.33 -6.37
N ASP A 21 5.96 -15.51 -5.97
CA ASP A 21 5.26 -16.52 -6.77
C ASP A 21 3.78 -16.66 -6.38
N VAL A 22 3.31 -15.91 -5.38
CA VAL A 22 1.94 -15.98 -4.87
C VAL A 22 1.15 -14.76 -5.33
N ASP A 23 0.03 -14.99 -6.02
CA ASP A 23 -0.97 -13.97 -6.30
C ASP A 23 -1.69 -13.53 -5.02
N TRP A 24 -1.83 -12.22 -4.81
CA TRP A 24 -2.55 -11.70 -3.64
C TRP A 24 -3.32 -10.42 -3.95
N PRO A 25 -4.56 -10.27 -3.46
CA PRO A 25 -5.42 -9.15 -3.86
C PRO A 25 -5.16 -7.84 -3.10
N TYR A 26 -4.58 -7.88 -1.91
CA TYR A 26 -4.45 -6.72 -1.02
C TYR A 26 -2.99 -6.51 -0.65
N ILE A 27 -2.33 -5.57 -1.31
CA ILE A 27 -0.88 -5.43 -1.22
C ILE A 27 -0.48 -4.28 -0.30
N LEU A 28 0.51 -4.53 0.56
CA LEU A 28 1.20 -3.50 1.34
C LEU A 28 2.62 -3.34 0.77
N ILE A 29 3.01 -2.14 0.34
CA ILE A 29 4.39 -1.87 -0.09
C ILE A 29 4.99 -0.68 0.66
N ASN A 30 6.29 -0.74 0.95
CA ASN A 30 7.01 0.37 1.57
C ASN A 30 7.49 1.37 0.50
N ALA A 31 7.18 2.65 0.65
CA ALA A 31 7.58 3.69 -0.29
C ALA A 31 9.11 3.80 -0.49
N ASN A 32 9.90 3.37 0.49
CA ASN A 32 11.36 3.36 0.41
C ASN A 32 11.91 2.23 -0.46
N ASN A 33 11.25 1.07 -0.48
CA ASN A 33 11.62 -0.07 -1.31
C ASN A 33 10.34 -0.73 -1.90
N PRO A 34 9.73 -0.13 -2.94
CA PRO A 34 8.34 -0.40 -3.31
C PRO A 34 8.06 -1.70 -4.09
N ALA A 35 8.96 -2.69 -4.05
CA ALA A 35 8.77 -4.03 -4.62
C ALA A 35 8.09 -4.06 -6.02
N LEU A 36 8.43 -3.12 -6.91
CA LEU A 36 7.70 -2.88 -8.17
C LEU A 36 7.69 -4.09 -9.13
N GLY A 37 8.67 -5.00 -8.99
CA GLY A 37 8.69 -6.26 -9.73
C GLY A 37 7.46 -7.12 -9.43
N TYR A 38 7.09 -7.24 -8.15
CA TYR A 38 5.88 -7.95 -7.72
C TYR A 38 4.63 -7.32 -8.33
N ILE A 39 4.49 -6.00 -8.20
CA ILE A 39 3.32 -5.27 -8.72
C ILE A 39 3.11 -5.52 -10.22
N ARG A 40 4.18 -5.48 -11.02
CA ARG A 40 4.08 -5.70 -12.47
C ARG A 40 3.73 -7.13 -12.81
N LYS A 41 4.31 -8.10 -12.11
CA LYS A 41 4.09 -9.54 -12.32
C LYS A 41 2.65 -9.95 -11.97
N HIS A 42 2.12 -9.43 -10.86
CA HIS A 42 0.84 -9.86 -10.28
C HIS A 42 -0.32 -8.89 -10.54
N ARG A 43 -0.15 -7.91 -11.46
CA ARG A 43 -1.09 -6.79 -11.67
C ARG A 43 -2.55 -7.19 -11.84
N ASN A 44 -2.82 -8.36 -12.40
CA ASN A 44 -4.17 -8.85 -12.68
C ASN A 44 -4.89 -9.37 -11.43
N ALA A 45 -4.15 -9.78 -10.39
CA ALA A 45 -4.71 -10.27 -9.13
C ALA A 45 -4.96 -9.15 -8.11
N ILE A 46 -4.28 -8.01 -8.26
CA ILE A 46 -4.27 -6.91 -7.28
C ILE A 46 -5.58 -6.12 -7.33
N LYS A 47 -6.29 -6.07 -6.19
CA LYS A 47 -7.52 -5.28 -5.99
C LYS A 47 -7.24 -3.97 -5.26
N SER A 48 -6.31 -3.95 -4.33
CA SER A 48 -5.88 -2.71 -3.68
C SER A 48 -4.42 -2.74 -3.24
N VAL A 49 -3.84 -1.55 -3.16
CA VAL A 49 -2.48 -1.33 -2.66
C VAL A 49 -2.50 -0.22 -1.60
N ILE A 50 -1.86 -0.47 -0.47
CA ILE A 50 -1.48 0.55 0.50
C ILE A 50 0.01 0.83 0.31
N VAL A 51 0.33 2.08 0.01
CA VAL A 51 1.70 2.60 0.06
C VAL A 51 1.98 3.00 1.51
N ASP A 52 2.76 2.19 2.21
CA ASP A 52 3.30 2.53 3.52
C ASP A 52 4.35 3.64 3.38
N SER A 53 4.19 4.71 4.17
CA SER A 53 5.13 5.82 4.22
C SER A 53 6.50 5.43 4.75
N GLY A 54 6.66 4.26 5.36
CA GLY A 54 7.94 3.77 5.86
C GLY A 54 8.36 4.49 7.15
N ILE A 55 7.50 4.45 8.16
CA ILE A 55 7.74 5.03 9.49
C ILE A 55 8.92 4.40 10.24
N GLU A 56 9.46 3.29 9.75
CA GLU A 56 10.62 2.62 10.37
C GLU A 56 11.85 3.53 10.42
N ILE A 57 11.92 4.60 9.63
CA ILE A 57 12.98 5.63 9.73
C ILE A 57 13.05 6.29 11.11
N PHE A 58 11.92 6.37 11.82
CA PHE A 58 11.83 6.95 13.16
C PHE A 58 12.28 5.98 14.26
N ARG A 59 12.68 4.74 13.91
CA ARG A 59 13.39 3.85 14.86
C ARG A 59 14.76 4.40 15.24
N ASN A 60 15.37 5.23 14.38
CA ASN A 60 16.52 6.03 14.77
C ASN A 60 16.02 7.23 15.60
N PRO A 61 16.35 7.33 16.89
CA PRO A 61 15.88 8.42 17.75
C PRO A 61 16.39 9.81 17.34
N GLU A 62 17.42 9.89 16.49
CA GLU A 62 17.93 11.15 15.95
C GLU A 62 17.04 11.70 14.82
N VAL A 63 16.21 10.85 14.21
CA VAL A 63 15.29 11.25 13.14
C VAL A 63 13.98 11.73 13.76
N LYS A 64 13.78 13.05 13.76
CA LYS A 64 12.57 13.68 14.32
C LYS A 64 11.55 14.12 13.28
N ASP A 65 11.99 14.27 12.04
CA ASP A 65 11.18 14.72 10.92
C ASP A 65 11.39 13.83 9.69
N TYR A 66 10.43 13.88 8.78
CA TYR A 66 10.58 13.21 7.50
C TYR A 66 11.72 13.82 6.68
N PRO A 67 12.52 12.99 5.98
CA PRO A 67 13.51 13.47 5.05
C PRO A 67 12.90 14.40 4.00
N LYS A 68 13.70 15.38 3.54
CA LYS A 68 13.26 16.31 2.50
C LYS A 68 12.82 15.53 1.24
N GLY A 69 11.63 15.84 0.73
CA GLY A 69 11.06 15.19 -0.46
C GLY A 69 10.37 13.86 -0.21
N HIS A 70 10.23 13.42 1.05
CA HIS A 70 9.56 12.16 1.39
C HIS A 70 8.12 12.09 0.90
N ILE A 71 7.32 13.13 1.17
CA ILE A 71 5.93 13.23 0.70
C ILE A 71 5.87 13.18 -0.83
N TYR A 72 6.78 13.89 -1.51
CA TYR A 72 6.85 13.88 -2.96
C TYR A 72 7.14 12.48 -3.51
N LYS A 73 8.03 11.71 -2.89
CA LYS A 73 8.33 10.32 -3.26
C LYS A 73 7.08 9.43 -3.14
N ILE A 74 6.32 9.57 -2.05
CA ILE A 74 5.07 8.84 -1.83
C ILE A 74 4.04 9.19 -2.92
N VAL A 75 3.81 10.49 -3.17
CA VAL A 75 2.87 10.94 -4.20
C VAL A 75 3.27 10.46 -5.60
N LYS A 76 4.56 10.51 -5.93
CA LYS A 76 5.08 10.03 -7.21
C LYS A 76 4.84 8.52 -7.39
N LEU A 77 5.09 7.74 -6.34
CA LEU A 77 4.82 6.31 -6.35
C LEU A 77 3.32 6.01 -6.46
N HIS A 78 2.49 6.70 -5.68
CA HIS A 78 1.02 6.57 -5.73
C HIS A 78 0.48 6.82 -7.15
N ASN A 79 0.89 7.92 -7.78
CA ASN A 79 0.49 8.26 -9.14
C ASN A 79 1.01 7.23 -10.17
N TYR A 80 2.23 6.74 -9.99
CA TYR A 80 2.77 5.67 -10.83
C TYR A 80 1.91 4.42 -10.75
N LEU A 81 1.55 3.98 -9.54
CA LEU A 81 0.70 2.80 -9.31
C LEU A 81 -0.70 2.98 -9.89
N ARG A 82 -1.33 4.15 -9.70
CA ARG A 82 -2.64 4.46 -10.30
C ARG A 82 -2.63 4.30 -11.82
N ARG A 83 -1.52 4.61 -12.48
CA ARG A 83 -1.38 4.46 -13.93
C ARG A 83 -1.27 3.00 -14.38
N ILE A 84 -0.57 2.16 -13.60
CA ILE A 84 -0.34 0.75 -13.98
C ILE A 84 -1.38 -0.23 -13.43
N LEU A 85 -2.18 0.21 -12.44
CA LEU A 85 -3.26 -0.54 -11.81
C LEU A 85 -4.58 0.27 -11.86
N PRO A 86 -5.15 0.55 -13.05
CA PRO A 86 -6.27 1.48 -13.21
C PRO A 86 -7.57 1.01 -12.54
N LEU A 87 -7.71 -0.29 -12.29
CA LEU A 87 -8.90 -0.89 -11.67
C LEU A 87 -8.73 -1.15 -10.16
N SER A 88 -7.54 -0.91 -9.62
CA SER A 88 -7.22 -1.19 -8.22
C SER A 88 -7.34 0.08 -7.37
N THR A 89 -7.76 -0.07 -6.12
CA THR A 89 -7.74 1.05 -5.16
C THR A 89 -6.33 1.29 -4.65
N ILE A 90 -5.78 2.48 -4.88
CA ILE A 90 -4.44 2.85 -4.40
C ILE A 90 -4.58 3.91 -3.31
N THR A 91 -4.05 3.60 -2.13
CA THR A 91 -4.01 4.52 -0.97
C THR A 91 -2.56 4.67 -0.50
N ALA A 92 -2.29 5.73 0.25
CA ALA A 92 -1.00 5.94 0.89
C ALA A 92 -1.23 6.34 2.34
N THR A 93 -0.37 5.89 3.23
CA THR A 93 -0.32 6.39 4.61
C THR A 93 0.54 7.64 4.65
N ILE A 94 0.17 8.58 5.50
CA ILE A 94 0.98 9.73 5.88
C ILE A 94 0.86 9.81 7.38
N TYR A 95 2.00 9.83 8.09
CA TYR A 95 1.99 10.05 9.53
C TYR A 95 2.39 11.49 9.81
N TYR A 96 1.94 12.00 10.94
CA TYR A 96 2.36 13.27 11.46
C TYR A 96 2.85 13.00 12.88
N ILE A 97 4.08 13.41 13.18
CA ILE A 97 4.62 13.34 14.53
C ILE A 97 4.39 14.71 15.15
N SER A 98 3.45 14.79 16.09
CA SER A 98 3.31 15.98 16.93
C SER A 98 4.39 15.95 18.00
N SER A 99 5.23 16.98 18.01
CA SER A 99 6.20 17.29 19.06
C SER A 99 5.54 17.71 20.37
#